data_AF-A0A317K4Z5-F1
#
_entry.id   AF-A0A317K4Z5-F1
#
_cell.length_a   1.000
_cell.length_b   1.000
_cell.length_c   1.000
_cell.angle_alpha   90.00
_cell.angle_beta   90.00
_cell.angle_gamma   90.00
#
_symmetry.space_group_name_H-M   'P 1'
#
loop_
_entity.id
_entity.type
_entity.pdbx_description
1 polymer ?
#
loop_
_entity_poly.entity_id
_entity_poly.type
_entity_poly.pdbx_seq_one_letter_code
_entity_poly.pdbx_strand_id
1 'polypeptide(L)'
;MCAGPVGREHRHVWDEQGGELMCACTPCSLLFERESAGAGRYQLVPTRGRRLPDLSADELGVPVGLVFFVKQRDGRVLAHYPSPLGTTESEIDAGAWRAVEARSPELVELMPRVEAFLVWTGNPRDGGEQWVVPVDDCFRLVALIRRHWTGMSGGSAVWREISRFFDELGRRHDRPSGND
;
A
#
# COMPACT_ATOMS: atom_id res chain seq x y z
N MET A 1 -7.78 -20.51 6.15
CA MET A 1 -6.56 -20.32 6.96
C MET A 1 -6.53 -21.35 8.10
N CYS A 2 -5.38 -21.72 8.66
CA CYS A 2 -5.28 -22.86 9.60
C CYS A 2 -5.63 -22.59 11.07
N ALA A 3 -5.98 -21.36 11.43
CA ALA A 3 -6.24 -20.92 12.82
C ALA A 3 -5.07 -21.10 13.81
N GLY A 4 -3.85 -21.36 13.33
CA GLY A 4 -2.65 -21.38 14.15
C GLY A 4 -2.29 -19.98 14.68
N PRO A 5 -1.51 -19.90 15.78
CA PRO A 5 -1.09 -18.63 16.34
C PRO A 5 -0.24 -17.83 15.35
N VAL A 6 -0.43 -16.52 15.36
CA VAL A 6 0.30 -15.57 14.52
C VAL A 6 1.24 -14.75 15.40
N GLY A 7 2.52 -14.70 15.00
CA GLY A 7 3.54 -13.94 15.73
C GLY A 7 3.37 -12.43 15.62
N ARG A 8 4.13 -11.66 16.41
CA ARG A 8 4.14 -10.18 16.29
C ARG A 8 4.55 -9.73 14.90
N GLU A 9 5.55 -10.39 14.33
CA GLU A 9 5.88 -10.31 12.91
C GLU A 9 5.22 -11.48 12.19
N HIS A 10 4.47 -11.18 11.15
CA HIS A 10 3.74 -12.15 10.36
C HIS A 10 3.51 -11.63 8.94
N ARG A 11 3.11 -12.54 8.07
CA ARG A 11 2.79 -12.23 6.68
C ARG A 11 1.28 -12.03 6.53
N HIS A 12 0.88 -11.34 5.47
CA HIS A 12 -0.53 -11.23 5.11
C HIS A 12 -0.81 -11.91 3.78
N VAL A 13 -2.05 -12.33 3.61
CA VAL A 13 -2.60 -12.75 2.32
C VAL A 13 -3.85 -11.92 2.04
N TRP A 14 -4.10 -11.65 0.77
CA TRP A 14 -5.35 -11.09 0.31
C TRP A 14 -6.35 -12.22 0.02
N ASP A 15 -7.55 -12.17 0.60
CA ASP A 15 -8.67 -13.05 0.24
C ASP A 15 -9.46 -12.43 -0.90
N GLU A 16 -9.35 -13.03 -2.08
CA GLU A 16 -10.04 -12.59 -3.30
C GLU A 16 -11.56 -12.67 -3.19
N GLN A 17 -12.09 -13.59 -2.36
CA GLN A 17 -13.53 -13.75 -2.14
C GLN A 17 -14.04 -12.80 -1.06
N GLY A 18 -13.26 -12.62 0.02
CA GLY A 18 -13.61 -11.75 1.13
C GLY A 18 -13.37 -10.26 0.83
N GLY A 19 -12.45 -9.95 -0.09
CA GLY A 19 -12.01 -8.59 -0.37
C GLY A 19 -11.24 -7.97 0.80
N GLU A 20 -10.51 -8.78 1.57
CA GLU A 20 -9.85 -8.34 2.80
C GLU A 20 -8.45 -8.96 2.97
N LEU A 21 -7.63 -8.30 3.79
CA LEU A 21 -6.37 -8.85 4.27
C LEU A 21 -6.60 -9.80 5.43
N MET A 22 -5.86 -10.91 5.42
CA MET A 22 -5.81 -11.87 6.52
C MET A 22 -4.38 -12.14 6.98
N CYS A 23 -4.19 -12.23 8.30
CA CYS A 23 -2.91 -12.57 8.92
C CYS A 23 -2.58 -14.05 8.73
N ALA A 24 -1.47 -14.38 8.06
CA ALA A 24 -1.01 -15.74 7.86
C ALA A 24 0.13 -16.09 8.84
N CYS A 25 0.02 -17.25 9.50
CA CYS A 25 1.14 -17.86 10.22
C CYS A 25 2.22 -18.34 9.23
N THR A 26 3.45 -18.55 9.72
CA THR A 26 4.61 -18.94 8.87
C THR A 26 4.34 -20.16 7.98
N PRO A 27 3.76 -21.28 8.47
CA PRO A 27 3.43 -22.41 7.58
C PRO A 27 2.41 -22.05 6.50
N CYS A 28 1.40 -21.23 6.82
CA CYS A 28 0.41 -20.80 5.84
C CYS A 28 1.01 -19.85 4.80
N SER A 29 1.93 -18.94 5.18
CA SER A 29 2.55 -18.06 4.20
C SER A 29 3.41 -18.83 3.19
N LEU A 30 4.13 -19.86 3.64
CA LEU A 30 4.94 -20.74 2.76
C LEU A 30 4.06 -21.56 1.80
N LEU A 31 2.85 -21.91 2.23
CA LEU A 31 1.90 -22.62 1.38
C LEU A 31 1.50 -21.73 0.18
N PHE A 32 1.14 -20.48 0.43
CA PHE A 32 0.66 -19.54 -0.61
C PHE A 32 1.77 -18.88 -1.44
N GLU A 33 3.03 -19.03 -1.04
CA GLU A 33 4.19 -18.66 -1.86
C GLU A 33 4.32 -19.56 -3.11
N ARG A 34 3.80 -20.79 -3.03
CA ARG A 34 3.68 -21.70 -4.16
C ARG A 34 2.38 -21.36 -4.89
N GLU A 35 2.47 -20.81 -6.10
CA GLU A 35 1.33 -20.36 -6.93
C GLU A 35 0.18 -21.38 -7.08
N SER A 36 0.42 -22.65 -6.78
CA SER A 36 -0.54 -23.76 -6.85
C SER A 36 -1.39 -24.00 -5.59
N ALA A 37 -1.11 -23.35 -4.46
CA ALA A 37 -1.88 -23.55 -3.24
C ALA A 37 -3.00 -22.52 -3.08
N GLY A 38 -4.25 -22.98 -2.89
CA GLY A 38 -5.40 -22.10 -2.63
C GLY A 38 -6.24 -21.73 -3.85
N ALA A 39 -6.03 -22.38 -5.00
CA ALA A 39 -6.86 -22.25 -6.21
C ALA A 39 -7.08 -20.79 -6.68
N GLY A 40 -6.11 -19.90 -6.44
CA GLY A 40 -6.21 -18.49 -6.79
C GLY A 40 -7.13 -17.66 -5.88
N ARG A 41 -7.66 -18.21 -4.77
CA ARG A 41 -8.44 -17.44 -3.78
C ARG A 41 -7.57 -16.55 -2.90
N TYR A 42 -6.36 -16.99 -2.59
CA TYR A 42 -5.47 -16.26 -1.71
C TYR A 42 -4.24 -15.80 -2.47
N GLN A 43 -3.88 -14.53 -2.31
CA GLN A 43 -2.66 -13.97 -2.88
C GLN A 43 -1.75 -13.51 -1.75
N LEU A 44 -0.52 -14.03 -1.71
CA LEU A 44 0.46 -13.63 -0.71
C LEU A 44 0.87 -12.17 -0.92
N VAL A 45 0.84 -11.38 0.14
CA VAL A 45 1.29 -9.99 0.11
C VAL A 45 2.82 -9.98 0.06
N PRO A 46 3.44 -9.23 -0.88
CA PRO A 46 4.89 -9.13 -0.97
C PRO A 46 5.45 -8.43 0.28
N THR A 47 6.76 -8.56 0.50
CA THR A 47 7.42 -7.96 1.67
C THR A 47 8.21 -6.71 1.35
N ARG A 48 8.47 -6.46 0.07
CA ARG A 48 9.36 -5.39 -0.39
C ARG A 48 8.54 -4.28 -1.02
N GLY A 49 8.84 -3.06 -0.61
CA GLY A 49 8.48 -1.85 -1.31
C GLY A 49 9.70 -1.27 -2.03
N ARG A 50 9.45 -0.23 -2.82
CA ARG A 50 10.47 0.52 -3.56
C ARG A 50 10.04 1.97 -3.67
N ARG A 51 11.00 2.88 -3.55
CA ARG A 51 10.78 4.30 -3.78
C ARG A 51 10.76 4.58 -5.29
N LEU A 52 9.84 5.42 -5.73
CA LEU A 52 9.75 5.90 -7.12
C LEU A 52 10.02 7.41 -7.15
N PRO A 53 11.29 7.83 -6.97
CA PRO A 53 11.62 9.24 -7.09
C PRO A 53 11.22 9.74 -8.49
N ASP A 54 10.81 11.01 -8.57
CA ASP A 54 10.47 11.71 -9.82
C ASP A 54 9.16 11.31 -10.50
N LEU A 55 8.37 10.40 -9.93
CA LEU A 55 7.05 10.07 -10.45
C LEU A 55 5.96 10.97 -9.87
N SER A 56 5.51 11.96 -10.64
CA SER A 56 4.36 12.78 -10.25
C SER A 56 3.02 12.05 -10.48
N ALA A 57 2.12 12.18 -9.50
CA ALA A 57 0.73 11.74 -9.55
C ALA A 57 -0.25 12.89 -9.84
N ASP A 58 0.23 14.09 -10.18
CA ASP A 58 -0.61 15.28 -10.37
C ASP A 58 -1.72 15.06 -11.42
N GLU A 59 -1.40 14.31 -12.48
CA GLU A 59 -2.32 13.97 -13.56
C GLU A 59 -3.47 13.04 -13.14
N LEU A 60 -3.35 12.38 -11.98
CA LEU A 60 -4.43 11.55 -11.42
C LEU A 60 -5.52 12.41 -10.77
N GLY A 61 -5.35 13.74 -10.74
CA GLY A 61 -6.39 14.69 -10.32
C GLY A 61 -6.77 14.56 -8.85
N VAL A 62 -5.88 14.02 -8.02
CA VAL A 62 -6.18 13.74 -6.61
C VAL A 62 -5.98 15.02 -5.77
N PRO A 63 -7.03 15.55 -5.12
CA PRO A 63 -6.97 16.83 -4.42
C PRO A 63 -6.38 16.73 -3.00
N VAL A 64 -5.84 15.57 -2.61
CA VAL A 64 -5.39 15.31 -1.25
C VAL A 64 -3.90 14.97 -1.20
N GLY A 65 -3.24 15.41 -0.13
CA GLY A 65 -1.81 15.20 0.04
C GLY A 65 -1.41 13.77 0.42
N LEU A 66 -2.36 12.83 0.58
CA LEU A 66 -2.07 11.42 0.88
C LEU A 66 -3.10 10.51 0.21
N VAL A 67 -2.62 9.60 -0.62
CA VAL A 67 -3.44 8.65 -1.39
C VAL A 67 -2.64 7.40 -1.69
N PHE A 68 -3.31 6.25 -1.81
CA PHE A 68 -2.70 5.09 -2.44
C PHE A 68 -3.61 4.49 -3.51
N PHE A 69 -3.00 3.95 -4.56
CA PHE A 69 -3.71 3.40 -5.72
C PHE A 69 -3.50 1.89 -5.79
N VAL A 70 -4.59 1.14 -5.91
CA VAL A 70 -4.56 -0.33 -5.98
C VAL A 70 -5.15 -0.78 -7.31
N LYS A 71 -4.33 -1.49 -8.09
CA LYS A 71 -4.76 -2.13 -9.34
C LYS A 71 -5.62 -3.35 -9.02
N GLN A 72 -6.77 -3.43 -9.66
CA GLN A 72 -7.68 -4.57 -9.59
C GLN A 72 -7.33 -5.59 -10.67
N ARG A 73 -7.78 -6.84 -10.51
CA ARG A 73 -7.51 -7.90 -11.49
C ARG A 73 -8.15 -7.64 -12.86
N ASP A 74 -9.24 -6.88 -12.89
CA ASP A 74 -9.91 -6.46 -14.12
C ASP A 74 -9.24 -5.24 -14.78
N GLY A 75 -8.13 -4.74 -14.21
CA GLY A 75 -7.35 -3.61 -14.72
C GLY A 75 -7.85 -2.25 -14.25
N ARG A 76 -8.97 -2.17 -13.52
CA ARG A 76 -9.40 -0.91 -12.89
C ARG A 76 -8.42 -0.51 -11.79
N VAL A 77 -8.36 0.77 -11.48
CA VAL A 77 -7.51 1.29 -10.41
C VAL A 77 -8.36 2.08 -9.45
N LEU A 78 -8.30 1.68 -8.18
CA LEU A 78 -8.99 2.36 -7.10
C LEU A 78 -7.99 3.24 -6.36
N ALA A 79 -8.32 4.52 -6.24
CA ALA A 79 -7.66 5.43 -5.30
C ALA A 79 -8.33 5.33 -3.94
N HIS A 80 -7.48 5.24 -2.94
CA HIS A 80 -7.86 5.10 -1.55
C HIS A 80 -7.37 6.31 -0.78
N TYR A 81 -8.29 6.99 -0.09
CA TYR A 81 -8.02 8.19 0.68
C TYR A 81 -8.08 7.88 2.18
N PRO A 82 -6.92 7.74 2.85
CA PRO A 82 -6.88 7.47 4.28
C PRO A 82 -7.53 8.58 5.09
N SER A 83 -8.39 8.20 6.03
CA SER A 83 -9.13 9.12 6.90
C SER A 83 -9.37 8.50 8.30
N PRO A 84 -9.90 9.29 9.26
CA PRO A 84 -10.21 8.81 10.61
C PRO A 84 -11.32 7.76 10.63
N LEU A 85 -12.18 7.77 9.61
CA LEU A 85 -13.30 6.84 9.48
C LEU A 85 -12.90 5.57 8.72
N GLY A 86 -11.63 5.45 8.33
CA GLY A 86 -11.16 4.43 7.40
C GLY A 86 -10.80 5.05 6.06
N THR A 87 -11.06 4.35 4.98
CA THR A 87 -10.64 4.75 3.65
C THR A 87 -11.85 5.03 2.79
N THR A 88 -11.87 6.18 2.10
CA THR A 88 -12.83 6.42 1.02
C THR A 88 -12.19 6.00 -0.30
N GLU A 89 -12.99 5.44 -1.20
CA GLU A 89 -12.52 4.91 -2.48
C GLU A 89 -13.09 5.70 -3.65
N SER A 90 -12.29 5.90 -4.69
CA SER A 90 -12.73 6.39 -5.99
C SER A 90 -12.06 5.61 -7.10
N GLU A 91 -12.77 5.40 -8.20
CA GLU A 91 -12.17 4.80 -9.39
C GLU A 91 -11.43 5.88 -10.19
N ILE A 92 -10.22 5.56 -10.64
CA ILE A 92 -9.37 6.45 -11.45
C ILE A 92 -9.64 6.20 -12.93
N ASP A 93 -9.67 7.28 -13.72
CA ASP A 93 -9.79 7.20 -15.16
C ASP A 93 -8.67 6.34 -15.76
N ALA A 94 -9.06 5.38 -16.60
CA ALA A 94 -8.12 4.44 -17.19
C ALA A 94 -7.09 5.12 -18.10
N GLY A 95 -7.45 6.23 -18.77
CA GLY A 95 -6.53 7.01 -19.59
C GLY A 95 -5.50 7.74 -18.75
N ALA A 96 -5.94 8.40 -17.67
CA ALA A 96 -5.06 9.05 -16.71
C ALA A 96 -4.07 8.05 -16.08
N TRP A 97 -4.54 6.88 -15.63
CA TRP A 97 -3.66 5.85 -15.07
C TRP A 97 -2.62 5.36 -16.09
N ARG A 98 -3.03 5.08 -17.33
CA ARG A 98 -2.11 4.67 -18.40
C ARG A 98 -1.02 5.71 -18.69
N ALA A 99 -1.35 7.00 -18.58
CA ALA A 99 -0.36 8.07 -18.76
C ALA A 99 0.73 8.03 -17.68
N VAL A 100 0.36 7.72 -16.43
CA VAL A 100 1.34 7.55 -15.34
C VAL A 100 2.13 6.24 -15.50
N GLU A 101 1.48 5.13 -15.84
CA GLU A 101 2.15 3.85 -16.14
C GLU A 101 3.21 3.99 -17.26
N ALA A 102 2.92 4.79 -18.29
CA ALA A 102 3.86 5.03 -19.39
C ALA A 102 5.16 5.73 -18.95
N ARG A 103 5.17 6.38 -17.78
CA ARG A 103 6.36 7.03 -17.20
C ARG A 103 7.14 6.15 -16.23
N SER A 104 6.60 5.02 -15.80
CA SER A 104 7.23 4.16 -14.78
C SER A 104 6.89 2.69 -15.04
N PRO A 105 7.86 1.89 -15.55
CA PRO A 105 7.71 0.45 -15.69
C PRO A 105 7.25 -0.24 -14.41
N GLU A 106 7.65 0.28 -13.25
CA GLU A 106 7.29 -0.23 -11.95
C GLU A 106 5.80 -0.19 -11.67
N LEU A 107 5.06 0.77 -12.24
CA LEU A 107 3.60 0.81 -12.12
C LEU A 107 2.91 -0.17 -13.06
N VAL A 108 3.50 -0.47 -14.21
CA VAL A 108 2.99 -1.50 -15.13
C VAL A 108 3.02 -2.87 -14.45
N GLU A 109 4.10 -3.14 -13.70
CA GLU A 109 4.36 -4.39 -12.99
C GLU A 109 3.64 -4.50 -11.63
N LEU A 110 2.85 -3.49 -11.21
CA LEU A 110 2.08 -3.54 -9.97
C LEU A 110 1.26 -4.82 -9.87
N MET A 111 1.55 -5.62 -8.83
CA MET A 111 0.77 -6.81 -8.53
C MET A 111 -0.64 -6.41 -8.07
N PRO A 112 -1.70 -6.83 -8.79
CA PRO A 112 -3.05 -6.44 -8.43
C PRO A 112 -3.40 -6.82 -7.00
N ARG A 113 -4.12 -5.93 -6.30
CA ARG A 113 -4.68 -6.09 -4.95
C ARG A 113 -3.68 -6.20 -3.79
N VAL A 114 -2.43 -6.57 -4.04
CA VAL A 114 -1.42 -6.82 -2.99
C VAL A 114 -0.28 -5.82 -2.97
N GLU A 115 -0.08 -5.06 -4.03
CA GLU A 115 0.76 -3.87 -4.04
C GLU A 115 -0.08 -2.61 -4.28
N ALA A 116 0.46 -1.48 -3.82
CA ALA A 116 -0.14 -0.18 -4.00
C ALA A 116 0.90 0.86 -4.40
N PHE A 117 0.51 1.79 -5.26
CA PHE A 117 1.26 3.03 -5.48
C PHE A 117 0.84 4.04 -4.41
N LEU A 118 1.69 4.29 -3.43
CA LEU A 118 1.47 5.21 -2.32
C LEU A 118 2.11 6.56 -2.62
N VAL A 119 1.32 7.63 -2.50
CA VAL A 119 1.75 9.00 -2.74
C VAL A 119 1.43 9.84 -1.51
N TRP A 120 2.44 10.54 -1.01
CA TRP A 120 2.30 11.56 0.02
C TRP A 120 2.99 12.83 -0.46
N THR A 121 2.30 13.96 -0.51
CA THR A 121 2.89 15.22 -0.98
C THR A 121 3.76 15.91 0.07
N GLY A 122 3.84 15.35 1.28
CA GLY A 122 4.73 15.83 2.32
C GLY A 122 4.42 17.25 2.81
N ASN A 123 5.42 17.87 3.42
CA ASN A 123 5.50 19.31 3.57
C ASN A 123 6.04 19.89 2.24
N PRO A 124 5.54 21.03 1.73
CA PRO A 124 6.03 21.66 0.49
C PRO A 124 7.56 21.84 0.36
N ARG A 125 8.31 21.72 1.46
CA ARG A 125 9.78 21.84 1.50
C ARG A 125 10.53 20.54 1.23
N ASP A 126 9.93 19.38 1.47
CA ASP A 126 10.64 18.10 1.51
C ASP A 126 10.52 17.32 0.18
N GLY A 127 9.71 17.82 -0.76
CA GLY A 127 9.31 17.06 -1.94
C GLY A 127 8.37 15.92 -1.54
N GLY A 128 7.39 15.61 -2.38
CA GLY A 128 6.54 14.46 -2.10
C GLY A 128 7.32 13.15 -2.01
N GLU A 129 6.68 12.13 -1.45
CA GLU A 129 7.15 10.77 -1.41
C GLU A 129 6.22 9.87 -2.22
N GLN A 130 6.83 9.09 -3.11
CA GLN A 130 6.14 8.14 -3.96
C GLN A 130 6.80 6.78 -3.83
N TRP A 131 5.96 5.78 -3.63
CA TRP A 131 6.40 4.43 -3.34
C TRP A 131 5.50 3.42 -4.03
N VAL A 132 6.06 2.29 -4.47
CA VAL A 132 5.29 1.06 -4.57
C VAL A 132 5.54 0.27 -3.30
N VAL A 133 4.46 -0.09 -2.60
CA VAL A 133 4.54 -0.81 -1.32
C VAL A 133 3.59 -2.00 -1.30
N PRO A 134 3.86 -3.00 -0.47
CA PRO A 134 2.86 -3.96 -0.06
C PRO A 134 1.60 -3.26 0.47
N VAL A 135 0.41 -3.74 0.10
CA VAL A 135 -0.86 -3.09 0.45
C VAL A 135 -1.07 -3.04 1.98
N ASP A 136 -0.49 -3.96 2.74
CA ASP A 136 -0.57 -3.97 4.20
C ASP A 136 0.16 -2.78 4.87
N ASP A 137 1.17 -2.19 4.22
CA ASP A 137 1.75 -0.91 4.65
C ASP A 137 0.72 0.23 4.54
N CYS A 138 -0.13 0.22 3.51
CA CYS A 138 -1.21 1.19 3.38
C CYS A 138 -2.28 1.01 4.48
N PHE A 139 -2.65 -0.23 4.81
CA PHE A 139 -3.56 -0.49 5.93
C PHE A 139 -2.96 -0.12 7.28
N ARG A 140 -1.65 -0.32 7.47
CA ARG A 140 -0.91 0.15 8.65
C ARG A 140 -0.98 1.68 8.76
N LEU A 141 -0.81 2.39 7.65
CA LEU A 141 -0.95 3.85 7.60
C LEU A 141 -2.36 4.30 7.97
N VAL A 142 -3.40 3.66 7.42
CA VAL A 142 -4.79 3.94 7.78
C VAL A 142 -5.03 3.73 9.27
N ALA A 143 -4.54 2.62 9.84
CA ALA A 143 -4.66 2.34 11.27
C ALA A 143 -3.96 3.41 12.14
N LEU A 144 -2.78 3.86 11.73
CA LEU A 144 -2.05 4.96 12.38
C LEU A 144 -2.85 6.25 12.35
N ILE A 145 -3.41 6.62 11.19
CA ILE A 145 -4.23 7.83 11.03
C ILE A 145 -5.44 7.77 11.96
N ARG A 146 -6.19 6.66 11.94
CA ARG A 146 -7.38 6.47 12.80
C ARG A 146 -7.03 6.58 14.28
N ARG A 147 -5.87 6.07 14.71
CA ARG A 147 -5.43 6.09 16.11
C ARG A 147 -5.03 7.48 16.60
N HIS A 148 -4.39 8.27 15.75
CA HIS A 148 -3.77 9.54 16.14
C HIS A 148 -4.56 10.78 15.72
N TRP A 149 -5.66 10.60 14.99
CA TRP A 149 -6.50 11.72 14.57
C TRP A 149 -7.22 12.37 15.74
N THR A 150 -7.17 13.70 15.79
CA THR A 150 -7.90 14.50 16.78
C THR A 150 -8.53 15.73 16.13
N GLY A 151 -9.74 16.10 16.55
CA GLY A 151 -10.46 17.25 15.98
C GLY A 151 -10.82 17.10 14.50
N MET A 152 -11.12 18.22 13.83
CA MET A 152 -11.59 18.22 12.43
C MET A 152 -10.48 18.03 11.40
N SER A 153 -9.26 18.49 11.70
CA SER A 153 -8.10 18.45 10.79
C SER A 153 -7.00 17.47 11.21
N GLY A 154 -7.27 16.64 12.23
CA GLY A 154 -6.35 15.63 12.76
C GLY A 154 -5.35 16.14 13.80
N GLY A 155 -5.15 17.46 13.87
CA GLY A 155 -4.17 18.08 14.75
C GLY A 155 -2.73 17.82 14.27
N SER A 156 -1.74 18.47 14.90
CA SER A 156 -0.33 18.30 14.49
C SER A 156 0.26 16.92 14.81
N ALA A 157 -0.40 16.17 15.70
CA ALA A 157 0.08 14.85 16.13
C ALA A 157 0.04 13.81 15.01
N VAL A 158 -1.08 13.70 14.28
CA VAL A 158 -1.21 12.72 13.19
C VAL A 158 -0.19 12.98 12.08
N TRP A 159 0.04 14.25 11.73
CA TRP A 159 0.99 14.61 10.68
C TRP A 159 2.43 14.26 11.06
N ARG A 160 2.82 14.41 12.33
CA ARG A 160 4.13 13.93 12.82
C ARG A 160 4.26 12.41 12.73
N GLU A 161 3.20 11.69 13.07
CA GLU A 161 3.23 10.22 12.99
C GLU A 161 3.21 9.73 11.53
N ILE A 162 2.55 10.44 10.60
CA ILE A 162 2.65 10.16 9.16
C ILE A 162 4.08 10.39 8.66
N SER A 163 4.72 11.51 9.01
CA SER A 163 6.12 11.74 8.62
C SER A 163 7.05 10.63 9.15
N ARG A 164 6.88 10.25 10.42
CA ARG A 164 7.64 9.13 11.02
C ARG A 164 7.37 7.80 10.32
N PHE A 165 6.13 7.55 9.88
CA PHE A 165 5.79 6.36 9.12
C PHE A 165 6.59 6.29 7.82
N PHE A 166 6.72 7.38 7.07
CA PHE A 166 7.50 7.41 5.84
C PHE A 166 9.01 7.28 6.09
N ASP A 167 9.54 7.89 7.15
CA ASP A 167 10.92 7.66 7.59
C ASP A 167 11.19 6.17 7.90
N GLU A 168 10.24 5.48 8.55
CA GLU A 168 10.31 4.04 8.82
C GLU A 168 10.16 3.20 7.56
N LEU A 169 9.30 3.63 6.64
CA LEU A 169 9.07 2.97 5.36
C LEU A 169 10.37 2.94 4.54
N GLY A 170 11.08 4.06 4.47
CA GLY A 170 12.39 4.13 3.84
C GLY A 170 13.41 3.20 4.50
N ARG A 171 13.51 3.20 5.84
CA ARG A 171 14.40 2.26 6.54
C ARG A 171 14.09 0.79 6.29
N ARG A 172 12.81 0.44 6.10
CA ARG A 172 12.37 -0.93 5.85
C ARG A 172 12.68 -1.39 4.43
N HIS A 173 12.42 -0.53 3.45
CA HIS A 173 12.41 -0.90 2.02
C HIS A 173 13.69 -0.50 1.27
N ASP A 174 14.46 0.49 1.75
CA ASP A 174 15.73 0.89 1.12
C ASP A 174 16.92 -0.01 1.49
N ARG A 175 16.70 -1.09 2.26
CA ARG A 175 17.80 -1.97 2.65
C ARG A 175 18.26 -2.79 1.43
N PRO A 176 19.52 -2.65 0.98
CA PRO A 176 20.01 -3.39 -0.17
C PRO A 176 19.97 -4.89 0.14
N SER A 177 19.70 -5.69 -0.91
CA SER A 177 19.71 -7.15 -0.89
C SER A 177 20.92 -7.67 -0.11
N GLY A 178 20.71 -8.08 1.13
CA GLY A 178 21.59 -9.05 1.76
C GLY A 178 21.44 -10.34 0.95
N ASN A 179 22.53 -10.76 0.33
CA ASN A 179 22.62 -11.98 -0.44
C ASN A 179 22.45 -13.17 0.52
N ASP A 180 21.25 -13.77 0.54
CA ASP A 180 20.98 -15.08 1.14
C ASP A 180 20.77 -16.11 0.03
#